data_AF-A0A955M2H7-F1
#
_entry.id   AF-A0A955M2H7-F1
#
_cell.length_a   1.000
_cell.length_b   1.000
_cell.length_c   1.000
_cell.angle_alpha   90.00
_cell.angle_beta   90.00
_cell.angle_gamma   90.00
#
_symmetry.space_group_name_H-M   'P 1'
#
loop_
_entity.id
_entity.type
_entity.pdbx_description
1 polymer ?
#
loop_
_entity_poly.entity_id
_entity_poly.type
_entity_poly.pdbx_seq_one_letter_code
_entity_poly.pdbx_strand_id
1 'polypeptide(L)'
;MTQPTIIFFGPDGLSGPPKIFLRTLLFSTANKGHIVENMYVNLQRGESAQNFNIWVYGAKDDLVRGSGLFVGKEGVACNNHFLLPKDGTAYEFVPGDYSLSVFAQILGKKQSILLFVQKLRLSEQFAKEINDENSGVFFDWGPDSQNYHAYLDRNPNKSLSELLRK
;
A
#
# COMPACT_ATOMS: atom_id res chain seq x y z
N MET A 1 -9.56 8.97 -2.54
CA MET A 1 -8.68 8.15 -3.41
C MET A 1 -9.56 7.25 -4.26
N THR A 2 -9.10 6.85 -5.45
CA THR A 2 -9.81 5.83 -6.25
C THR A 2 -9.57 4.44 -5.67
N GLN A 3 -10.38 3.47 -6.11
CA GLN A 3 -10.08 2.05 -5.92
C GLN A 3 -8.66 1.77 -6.44
N PRO A 4 -7.74 1.23 -5.62
CA PRO A 4 -6.46 0.76 -6.12
C PRO A 4 -6.66 -0.32 -7.17
N THR A 5 -5.96 -0.22 -8.31
CA THR A 5 -6.03 -1.30 -9.31
C THR A 5 -5.20 -2.50 -8.88
N ILE A 6 -4.15 -2.24 -8.08
CA ILE A 6 -3.19 -3.22 -7.59
C ILE A 6 -2.90 -2.90 -6.12
N ILE A 7 -2.96 -3.94 -5.29
CA ILE A 7 -2.41 -3.97 -3.93
C ILE A 7 -1.34 -5.05 -3.89
N PHE A 8 -0.22 -4.79 -3.21
CA PHE A 8 0.87 -5.74 -3.08
C PHE A 8 1.29 -5.88 -1.63
N PHE A 9 1.46 -7.12 -1.18
CA PHE A 9 2.14 -7.50 0.06
C PHE A 9 3.44 -8.22 -0.31
N GLY A 10 4.54 -7.89 0.35
CA GLY A 10 5.80 -8.62 0.17
C GLY A 10 7.01 -7.82 0.62
N PRO A 11 8.23 -8.24 0.23
CA PRO A 11 9.46 -7.59 0.67
C PRO A 11 9.66 -6.23 0.01
N ASP A 12 10.29 -5.31 0.74
CA ASP A 12 10.83 -4.10 0.13
C ASP A 12 12.17 -4.37 -0.57
N GLY A 13 12.14 -4.52 -1.89
CA GLY A 13 13.31 -4.98 -2.63
C GLY A 13 13.36 -6.51 -2.66
N LEU A 14 14.55 -7.08 -2.84
CA LEU A 14 14.74 -8.54 -3.01
C LEU A 14 14.36 -9.32 -1.75
N SER A 15 14.82 -8.85 -0.60
CA SER A 15 14.64 -9.50 0.70
C SER A 15 14.54 -8.48 1.84
N GLY A 16 14.13 -7.24 1.54
CA GLY A 16 13.97 -6.23 2.57
C GLY A 16 12.73 -6.46 3.44
N PRO A 17 12.53 -5.61 4.46
CA PRO A 17 11.39 -5.72 5.37
C PRO A 17 10.05 -5.75 4.64
N PRO A 18 9.00 -6.34 5.25
CA PRO A 18 7.66 -6.31 4.70
C PRO A 18 7.20 -4.90 4.33
N LYS A 19 6.55 -4.80 3.17
CA LYS A 19 5.88 -3.59 2.70
C LYS A 19 4.49 -3.88 2.19
N ILE A 20 3.70 -2.81 2.16
CA ILE A 20 2.46 -2.74 1.42
C ILE A 20 2.63 -1.71 0.30
N PHE A 21 2.21 -2.07 -0.91
CA PHE A 21 2.21 -1.16 -2.05
C PHE A 21 0.81 -1.02 -2.63
N LEU A 22 0.45 0.20 -3.03
CA LEU A 22 -0.83 0.53 -3.67
C LEU A 22 -0.58 1.44 -4.87
N ARG A 23 -1.22 1.16 -6.00
CA ARG A 23 -1.33 2.11 -7.11
C ARG A 23 -2.74 2.68 -7.16
N THR A 24 -2.86 3.99 -6.98
CA THR A 24 -4.15 4.70 -6.93
C THR A 24 -4.03 6.14 -7.41
N LEU A 25 -5.16 6.74 -7.78
CA LEU A 25 -5.30 8.18 -7.97
C LEU A 25 -5.78 8.82 -6.67
N LEU A 26 -4.98 9.72 -6.11
CA LEU A 26 -5.42 10.62 -5.05
C LEU A 26 -6.07 11.84 -5.70
N PHE A 27 -7.26 12.23 -5.26
CA PHE A 27 -7.92 13.45 -5.75
C PHE A 27 -8.68 14.12 -4.61
N SER A 28 -8.90 15.42 -4.75
CA SER A 28 -9.66 16.22 -3.80
C SER A 28 -10.88 16.82 -4.50
N THR A 29 -12.03 16.78 -3.83
CA THR A 29 -13.25 17.47 -4.30
C THR A 29 -13.29 18.94 -3.86
N ALA A 30 -12.36 19.37 -2.99
CA ALA A 30 -12.28 20.75 -2.52
C ALA A 30 -11.78 21.69 -3.61
N ASN A 31 -12.31 22.92 -3.66
CA ASN A 31 -11.91 23.93 -4.64
C ASN A 31 -10.42 24.29 -4.62
N LYS A 32 -9.80 24.26 -3.43
CA LYS A 32 -8.38 24.60 -3.24
C LYS A 32 -7.46 23.38 -3.16
N GLY A 33 -7.99 22.16 -3.29
CA GLY A 33 -7.23 20.94 -2.99
C GLY A 33 -6.84 20.82 -1.51
N HIS A 34 -6.01 19.82 -1.20
CA HIS A 34 -5.47 19.58 0.13
C HIS A 34 -3.97 19.24 0.05
N ILE A 35 -3.23 19.53 1.11
CA ILE A 35 -1.88 19.02 1.29
C ILE A 35 -1.97 17.79 2.20
N VAL A 36 -1.58 16.64 1.68
CA VAL A 36 -1.41 15.39 2.44
C VAL A 36 -0.02 15.39 3.03
N GLU A 37 0.12 15.55 4.34
CA GLU A 37 1.41 15.56 5.04
C GLU A 37 1.99 14.16 5.15
N ASN A 38 1.13 13.19 5.43
CA ASN A 38 1.51 11.80 5.56
C ASN A 38 0.36 10.87 5.15
N MET A 39 0.70 9.63 4.81
CA MET A 39 -0.25 8.53 4.70
C MET A 39 0.28 7.34 5.48
N TYR A 40 -0.60 6.44 5.90
CA TYR A 40 -0.18 5.17 6.47
C TYR A 40 -1.22 4.10 6.19
N VAL A 41 -0.78 2.85 6.26
CA VAL A 41 -1.68 1.70 6.21
C VAL A 41 -1.75 1.08 7.60
N ASN A 42 -2.97 0.83 8.07
CA ASN A 42 -3.23 -0.11 9.16
C ASN A 42 -3.66 -1.45 8.53
N LEU A 43 -2.93 -2.50 8.84
CA LEU A 43 -3.23 -3.85 8.40
C LEU A 43 -3.67 -4.68 9.62
N GLN A 44 -4.96 -4.99 9.68
CA GLN A 44 -5.56 -5.73 10.79
C GLN A 44 -5.87 -7.16 10.37
N ARG A 45 -5.61 -8.13 11.25
CA ARG A 45 -6.00 -9.54 11.12
C ARG A 45 -6.49 -10.03 12.49
N GLY A 46 -7.77 -10.33 12.59
CA GLY A 46 -8.41 -10.63 13.88
C GLY A 46 -8.22 -9.46 14.86
N GLU A 47 -7.61 -9.73 16.01
CA GLU A 47 -7.34 -8.74 17.06
C GLU A 47 -5.96 -8.06 16.91
N SER A 48 -5.10 -8.55 16.02
CA SER A 48 -3.78 -7.96 15.78
C SER A 48 -3.85 -6.89 14.70
N ALA A 49 -3.16 -5.78 14.90
CA ALA A 49 -3.04 -4.71 13.90
C ALA A 49 -1.60 -4.21 13.81
N GLN A 50 -1.12 -3.98 12.59
CA GLN A 50 0.20 -3.42 12.31
C GLN A 50 0.05 -2.15 11.48
N ASN A 51 0.76 -1.09 11.89
CA ASN A 51 0.86 0.13 11.09
C ASN A 51 2.12 0.08 10.22
N PHE A 52 1.93 0.32 8.92
CA PHE A 52 2.97 0.63 7.95
C PHE A 52 2.94 2.14 7.73
N ASN A 53 3.70 2.87 8.54
CA ASN A 53 3.58 4.32 8.71
C ASN A 53 4.68 5.14 8.02
N ILE A 54 5.67 4.49 7.40
CA ILE A 54 6.61 5.17 6.51
C ILE A 54 6.00 5.19 5.11
N TRP A 55 5.58 6.36 4.65
CA TRP A 55 5.03 6.56 3.32
C TRP A 55 6.06 7.12 2.35
N VAL A 56 6.22 6.43 1.23
CA VAL A 56 7.02 6.85 0.08
C VAL A 56 6.11 6.82 -1.14
N TYR A 57 6.23 7.82 -2.03
CA TYR A 57 5.45 7.85 -3.25
C TYR A 57 6.28 8.35 -4.44
N GLY A 58 5.87 8.02 -5.67
CA GLY A 58 6.47 8.54 -6.90
C GLY A 58 6.74 7.50 -7.97
N ALA A 59 7.48 7.88 -9.01
CA ALA A 59 8.01 6.96 -10.02
C ALA A 59 9.34 6.36 -9.55
N LYS A 60 9.82 5.31 -10.22
CA LYS A 60 11.03 4.56 -9.82
C LYS A 60 12.23 5.45 -9.50
N ASP A 61 12.49 6.44 -10.34
CA ASP A 61 13.67 7.31 -10.26
C ASP A 61 13.39 8.65 -9.56
N ASP A 62 12.16 8.84 -9.05
CA ASP A 62 11.69 10.06 -8.38
C ASP A 62 10.81 9.72 -7.17
N LEU A 63 11.30 8.77 -6.35
CA LEU A 63 10.64 8.38 -5.11
C LEU A 63 10.90 9.44 -4.03
N VAL A 64 9.83 9.99 -3.48
CA VAL A 64 9.86 10.96 -2.39
C VAL A 64 9.34 10.31 -1.12
N ARG A 65 10.10 10.44 -0.03
CA ARG A 65 9.68 10.00 1.29
C ARG A 65 8.98 11.14 2.03
N GLY A 66 7.67 11.02 2.24
CA GLY A 66 6.89 11.79 3.22
C GLY A 66 7.14 13.30 3.32
N SER A 67 7.14 14.04 2.21
CA SER A 67 7.44 15.49 2.20
C SER A 67 6.24 16.38 1.85
N GLY A 68 5.03 15.95 2.18
CA GLY A 68 3.80 16.61 1.73
C GLY A 68 3.49 16.32 0.27
N LEU A 69 2.22 16.20 -0.06
CA LEU A 69 1.73 16.07 -1.44
C LEU A 69 0.50 16.95 -1.62
N PHE A 70 0.57 17.90 -2.55
CA PHE A 70 -0.61 18.65 -2.94
C PHE A 70 -1.52 17.79 -3.82
N VAL A 71 -2.76 17.61 -3.39
CA VAL A 71 -3.79 16.83 -4.08
C VAL A 71 -4.93 17.77 -4.49
N GLY A 72 -4.99 18.09 -5.77
CA GLY A 72 -6.03 18.91 -6.39
C GLY A 72 -7.18 18.08 -6.99
N LYS A 73 -8.06 18.76 -7.73
CA LYS A 73 -9.19 18.13 -8.45
C LYS A 73 -8.74 17.25 -9.63
N GLU A 74 -7.65 17.64 -10.28
CA GLU A 74 -7.01 16.87 -11.36
C GLU A 74 -6.49 15.51 -10.87
N GLY A 75 -6.26 15.41 -9.56
CA GLY A 75 -5.69 14.24 -8.92
C GLY A 75 -4.19 14.06 -9.19
N VAL A 76 -3.60 13.10 -8.47
CA VAL A 76 -2.21 12.70 -8.59
C VAL A 76 -2.17 11.18 -8.60
N ALA A 77 -1.71 10.61 -9.71
CA ALA A 77 -1.52 9.17 -9.84
C ALA A 77 -0.16 8.83 -9.23
N CYS A 78 -0.17 8.11 -8.11
CA CYS A 78 1.05 7.75 -7.41
C CYS A 78 1.11 6.25 -7.15
N ASN A 79 2.33 5.74 -7.26
CA ASN A 79 2.72 4.51 -6.61
C ASN A 79 2.98 4.84 -5.14
N ASN A 80 2.30 4.17 -4.23
CA ASN A 80 2.42 4.42 -2.79
C ASN A 80 3.03 3.20 -2.14
N HIS A 81 4.12 3.40 -1.42
CA HIS A 81 4.81 2.38 -0.64
C HIS A 81 4.63 2.71 0.84
N PHE A 82 4.26 1.70 1.61
CA PHE A 82 4.09 1.79 3.06
C PHE A 82 5.03 0.78 3.70
N LEU A 83 6.00 1.28 4.45
CA LEU A 83 7.06 0.49 5.07
C LEU A 83 6.92 0.50 6.59
N LEU A 84 7.56 -0.49 7.22
CA LEU A 84 7.73 -0.56 8.66
C LEU A 84 8.91 0.33 9.12
N PRO A 85 8.83 0.94 10.32
CA PRO A 85 9.98 1.55 10.97
C PRO A 85 11.13 0.55 11.14
N LYS A 86 12.39 1.04 11.03
CA LYS A 86 13.59 0.19 11.15
C LYS A 86 13.79 -0.39 12.56
N ASP A 87 13.23 0.26 13.56
CA ASP A 87 13.27 -0.09 14.98
C ASP A 87 12.03 -0.91 15.42
N GLY A 88 11.12 -1.22 14.50
CA GLY A 88 9.94 -2.00 14.77
C GLY A 88 10.23 -3.49 14.98
N THR A 89 9.28 -4.18 15.62
CA THR A 89 9.26 -5.65 15.66
C THR A 89 9.18 -6.22 14.25
N ALA A 90 9.84 -7.36 14.02
CA ALA A 90 9.67 -8.14 12.80
C ALA A 90 8.19 -8.44 12.59
N TYR A 91 7.72 -8.29 11.35
CA TYR A 91 6.36 -8.59 10.95
C TYR A 91 6.38 -9.74 9.94
N GLU A 92 5.44 -10.65 10.07
CA GLU A 92 5.27 -11.77 9.14
C GLU A 92 3.84 -11.79 8.63
N PHE A 93 3.67 -12.00 7.33
CA PHE A 93 2.35 -12.16 6.75
C PHE A 93 1.86 -13.58 7.01
N VAL A 94 0.98 -13.76 7.99
CA VAL A 94 0.40 -15.07 8.31
C VAL A 94 -0.94 -15.29 7.58
N PRO A 95 -1.40 -16.55 7.42
CA PRO A 95 -2.66 -16.81 6.73
C PRO A 95 -3.85 -16.15 7.42
N GLY A 96 -4.85 -15.73 6.65
CA GLY A 96 -6.12 -15.24 7.17
C GLY A 96 -6.74 -14.09 6.39
N ASP A 97 -7.84 -13.58 6.93
CA ASP A 97 -8.55 -12.41 6.40
C ASP A 97 -8.00 -11.13 7.02
N TYR A 98 -7.48 -10.27 6.16
CA TYR A 98 -6.94 -8.97 6.50
C TYR A 98 -7.95 -7.87 6.20
N SER A 99 -7.99 -6.84 7.05
CA SER A 99 -8.58 -5.55 6.76
C SER A 99 -7.46 -4.54 6.55
N LEU A 100 -7.28 -4.10 5.31
CA LEU A 100 -6.35 -3.05 4.94
C LEU A 100 -7.07 -1.71 4.98
N SER A 101 -6.61 -0.79 5.81
CA SER A 101 -7.14 0.57 5.92
C SER A 101 -6.07 1.59 5.58
N VAL A 102 -6.34 2.48 4.63
CA VAL A 102 -5.44 3.57 4.22
C VAL A 102 -5.91 4.86 4.87
N PHE A 103 -5.02 5.52 5.58
CA PHE A 103 -5.28 6.81 6.22
C PHE A 103 -4.40 7.91 5.62
N ALA A 104 -4.90 9.14 5.63
CA ALA A 104 -4.14 10.33 5.29
C ALA A 104 -4.22 11.39 6.39
N GLN A 105 -3.08 12.00 6.66
CA GLN A 105 -2.95 13.16 7.53
C GLN A 105 -2.94 14.41 6.65
N ILE A 106 -3.96 15.25 6.79
CA ILE A 106 -4.11 16.48 6.01
C ILE A 106 -3.54 17.65 6.80
N LEU A 107 -2.77 18.52 6.14
CA LEU A 107 -2.20 19.72 6.74
C LEU A 107 -3.27 20.54 7.47
N GLY A 108 -3.02 20.82 8.76
CA GLY A 108 -3.91 21.59 9.63
C GLY A 108 -5.09 20.81 10.21
N LYS A 109 -5.27 19.52 9.89
CA LYS A 109 -6.23 18.64 10.57
C LYS A 109 -5.55 17.93 11.73
N LYS A 110 -6.22 17.78 12.88
CA LYS A 110 -5.63 17.08 14.03
C LYS A 110 -5.69 15.57 13.93
N GLN A 111 -6.67 15.04 13.21
CA GLN A 111 -6.91 13.61 13.07
C GLN A 111 -6.72 13.21 11.62
N SER A 112 -6.14 12.03 11.41
CA SER A 112 -6.06 11.42 10.09
C SER A 112 -7.44 11.00 9.62
N ILE A 113 -7.67 11.11 8.32
CA ILE A 113 -8.91 10.69 7.66
C ILE A 113 -8.73 9.31 7.05
N LEU A 114 -9.76 8.48 7.14
CA LEU A 114 -9.81 7.20 6.44
C LEU A 114 -10.09 7.45 4.96
N LEU A 115 -9.22 6.95 4.09
CA LEU A 115 -9.35 7.11 2.64
C LEU A 115 -9.90 5.86 1.95
N PHE A 116 -9.58 4.67 2.47
CA PHE A 116 -9.92 3.40 1.83
C PHE A 116 -9.87 2.25 2.83
N VAL A 117 -10.77 1.27 2.66
CA VAL A 117 -10.77 0.00 3.40
C VAL A 117 -11.01 -1.13 2.42
N GLN A 118 -10.25 -2.23 2.57
CA GLN A 118 -10.45 -3.44 1.79
C GLN A 118 -10.20 -4.69 2.62
N LYS A 119 -11.08 -5.68 2.46
CA LYS A 119 -10.83 -7.05 2.95
C LYS A 119 -10.01 -7.81 1.92
N LEU A 120 -8.92 -8.43 2.36
CA LEU A 120 -8.01 -9.23 1.53
C LEU A 120 -7.76 -10.56 2.23
N ARG A 121 -7.88 -11.67 1.49
CA ARG A 121 -7.60 -12.99 2.04
C ARG A 121 -6.22 -13.45 1.61
N LEU A 122 -5.38 -13.79 2.59
CA LEU A 122 -4.10 -14.44 2.36
C LEU A 122 -4.24 -15.93 2.67
N SER A 123 -4.06 -16.78 1.65
CA SER A 123 -4.12 -18.24 1.82
C SER A 123 -2.90 -18.76 2.59
N GLU A 124 -3.00 -19.99 3.10
CA GLU A 124 -1.85 -20.65 3.75
C GLU A 124 -0.65 -20.79 2.82
N GLN A 125 -0.91 -21.14 1.55
CA GLN A 125 0.12 -21.23 0.53
C GLN A 125 0.81 -19.88 0.30
N PHE A 126 0.04 -18.81 0.14
CA PHE A 126 0.59 -17.48 -0.11
C PHE A 126 1.36 -16.94 1.09
N ALA A 127 0.84 -17.14 2.31
CA ALA A 127 1.54 -16.76 3.54
C ALA A 127 2.86 -17.52 3.72
N LYS A 128 2.93 -18.78 3.29
CA LYS A 128 4.19 -19.53 3.31
C LYS A 128 5.19 -18.93 2.31
N GLU A 129 4.79 -18.76 1.06
CA GLU A 129 5.71 -18.31 0.00
C GLU A 129 6.12 -16.83 0.19
N ILE A 130 5.23 -15.94 0.62
CA ILE A 130 5.53 -14.49 0.78
C ILE A 130 6.59 -14.18 1.84
N ASN A 131 6.69 -15.02 2.88
CA ASN A 131 7.70 -14.85 3.91
C ASN A 131 9.03 -15.51 3.52
N ASP A 132 9.06 -16.29 2.44
CA ASP A 132 10.31 -16.74 1.82
C ASP A 132 10.93 -15.60 1.00
N GLU A 133 12.26 -15.46 1.06
CA GLU A 133 12.98 -14.45 0.30
C GLU A 133 12.75 -14.69 -1.21
N ASN A 134 12.27 -13.66 -1.91
CA ASN A 134 11.98 -13.57 -3.35
C ASN A 134 10.53 -13.74 -3.81
N SER A 135 9.51 -13.75 -2.95
CA SER A 135 8.12 -13.72 -3.43
C SER A 135 7.26 -12.62 -2.82
N GLY A 136 6.15 -12.32 -3.49
CA GLY A 136 5.18 -11.34 -3.06
C GLY A 136 3.80 -11.65 -3.62
N VAL A 137 2.78 -11.15 -2.95
CA VAL A 137 1.38 -11.41 -3.29
C VAL A 137 0.78 -10.12 -3.82
N PHE A 138 0.34 -10.19 -5.07
CA PHE A 138 -0.44 -9.14 -5.70
C PHE A 138 -1.91 -9.44 -5.57
N PHE A 139 -2.70 -8.39 -5.48
CA PHE A 139 -4.14 -8.39 -5.44
C PHE A 139 -4.61 -7.42 -6.52
N ASP A 140 -5.14 -7.97 -7.61
CA ASP A 140 -5.62 -7.19 -8.75
C ASP A 140 -7.13 -6.99 -8.68
N TRP A 141 -7.58 -5.75 -8.87
CA TRP A 141 -9.00 -5.43 -8.83
C TRP A 141 -9.72 -5.99 -10.06
N GLY A 142 -10.64 -6.94 -9.85
CA GLY A 142 -11.55 -7.44 -10.87
C GLY A 142 -12.86 -6.63 -10.88
N PRO A 143 -13.10 -5.74 -11.87
CA PRO A 143 -14.24 -4.83 -11.86
C PRO A 143 -15.60 -5.56 -11.93
N ASP A 144 -15.69 -6.63 -12.70
CA ASP A 144 -16.93 -7.41 -12.86
C ASP A 144 -17.29 -8.17 -11.57
N SER A 145 -16.28 -8.73 -10.91
CA SER A 145 -16.45 -9.43 -9.62
C SER A 145 -16.54 -8.51 -8.41
N GLN A 146 -16.20 -7.23 -8.58
CA GLN A 146 -16.00 -6.26 -7.50
C GLN A 146 -15.15 -6.81 -6.34
N ASN A 147 -14.09 -7.52 -6.70
CA ASN A 147 -13.22 -8.18 -5.74
C ASN A 147 -11.78 -8.20 -6.22
N TYR A 148 -10.86 -8.32 -5.27
CA TYR A 148 -9.45 -8.51 -5.59
C TYR A 148 -9.12 -9.98 -5.81
N HIS A 149 -8.39 -10.26 -6.89
CA HIS A 149 -7.87 -11.58 -7.21
C HIS A 149 -6.41 -11.66 -6.80
N ALA A 150 -6.11 -12.54 -5.86
CA ALA A 150 -4.77 -12.70 -5.32
C ALA A 150 -3.94 -13.66 -6.19
N TYR A 151 -2.70 -13.30 -6.49
CA TYR A 151 -1.72 -14.18 -7.11
C TYR A 151 -0.33 -13.98 -6.51
N LEU A 152 0.47 -15.03 -6.55
CA LEU A 152 1.84 -15.01 -6.10
C LEU A 152 2.78 -14.69 -7.28
N ASP A 153 3.74 -13.80 -7.04
CA ASP A 153 4.85 -13.52 -7.93
C ASP A 153 6.17 -13.88 -7.23
N ARG A 154 7.00 -14.68 -7.91
CA ARG A 154 8.34 -15.10 -7.45
C ARG A 154 9.47 -14.19 -7.92
N ASN A 155 9.14 -13.07 -8.56
CA ASN A 155 10.06 -11.98 -8.85
C ASN A 155 9.35 -10.62 -8.75
N PRO A 156 8.80 -10.30 -7.55
CA PRO A 156 7.97 -9.12 -7.37
C PRO A 156 8.73 -7.81 -7.64
N ASN A 157 10.07 -7.80 -7.51
CA ASN A 157 10.87 -6.60 -7.80
C ASN A 157 10.90 -6.23 -9.26
N LYS A 158 10.93 -7.23 -10.14
CA LYS A 158 10.85 -6.98 -11.58
C LYS A 158 9.48 -6.41 -11.91
N SER A 159 8.41 -7.06 -11.43
CA SER A 159 7.03 -6.64 -11.67
C SER A 159 6.73 -5.26 -11.10
N LEU A 160 7.12 -4.98 -9.84
CA LEU A 160 7.02 -3.64 -9.25
C LEU A 160 7.84 -2.63 -10.05
N SER A 161 9.09 -2.95 -10.44
CA SER A 161 9.90 -2.04 -11.26
C SER A 161 9.22 -1.70 -12.59
N GLU A 162 8.54 -2.65 -13.21
CA GLU A 162 7.78 -2.42 -14.45
C GLU A 162 6.54 -1.56 -14.21
N LEU A 163 5.84 -1.74 -13.08
CA LEU A 163 4.71 -0.88 -12.67
C LEU A 163 5.14 0.55 -12.32
N LEU A 164 6.35 0.72 -11.79
CA LEU A 164 6.93 2.01 -11.44
C LEU A 164 7.47 2.77 -12.67
N ARG A 165 7.54 2.14 -13.85
CA ARG A 165 7.89 2.81 -15.11
C ARG A 165 6.68 3.59 -15.64
N LYS A 166 6.57 4.85 -15.23
CA LYS A 166 5.93 6.00 -15.91
C LYS A 166 5.66 7.08 -14.88
#